data_AF-A0A0D0AJV7-F1
#
_entry.id   AF-A0A0D0AJV7-F1
#
_cell.length_a   1.000
_cell.length_b   1.000
_cell.length_c   1.000
_cell.angle_alpha   90.00
_cell.angle_beta   90.00
_cell.angle_gamma   90.00
#
_symmetry.space_group_name_H-M   'P 1'
#
loop_
_entity.id
_entity.type
_entity.pdbx_description
1 polymer ?
#
loop_
_entity_poly.entity_id
_entity_poly.type
_entity_poly.pdbx_seq_one_letter_code
_entity_poly.pdbx_strand_id
1 'polypeptide(L)'
;DLIAIQEPHINFLRNTSANHHWHVLYPSLHYTQPQHKTRAVTLISASLDTNSWKQISFPSSDVVIIQLSGPYGNCTIFNIYNDCNSSSTL
;
A
#
# COMPACT_ATOMS: atom_id res chain seq x y z
N ASP A 1 1.50 -11.03 -8.83
CA ASP A 1 1.78 -11.07 -7.38
C ASP A 1 1.48 -9.78 -6.64
N LEU A 2 1.66 -8.60 -7.24
CA LEU A 2 1.38 -7.33 -6.58
C LEU A 2 0.55 -6.41 -7.47
N ILE A 3 -0.35 -5.64 -6.86
CA ILE A 3 -1.12 -4.58 -7.52
C ILE A 3 -0.99 -3.31 -6.68
N ALA A 4 -0.52 -2.22 -7.28
CA ALA A 4 -0.53 -0.89 -6.67
C ALA A 4 -1.72 -0.10 -7.22
N ILE A 5 -2.60 0.38 -6.34
CA ILE A 5 -3.80 1.15 -6.70
C ILE A 5 -3.71 2.53 -6.08
N GLN A 6 -4.02 3.55 -6.89
CA GLN A 6 -4.24 4.92 -6.46
C GLN A 6 -5.74 5.22 -6.47
N GLU A 7 -6.17 6.08 -5.54
CA GLU A 7 -7.56 6.49 -5.32
C GLU A 7 -8.57 5.31 -5.24
N PRO A 8 -8.30 4.29 -4.41
CA PRO A 8 -9.20 3.15 -4.29
C PRO A 8 -10.57 3.58 -3.75
N HIS A 9 -11.62 2.88 -4.19
CA HIS A 9 -12.91 2.98 -3.53
C HIS A 9 -12.83 2.40 -2.11
N ILE A 10 -13.08 3.25 -1.12
CA ILE A 10 -13.14 2.88 0.30
C ILE A 10 -14.61 2.87 0.74
N ASN A 11 -15.08 1.75 1.27
CA ASN A 11 -16.46 1.61 1.73
C ASN A 11 -16.69 2.29 3.10
N PHE A 12 -17.94 2.28 3.58
CA PHE A 12 -18.33 2.89 4.86
C PHE A 12 -17.63 2.25 6.09
N LEU A 13 -17.10 1.04 5.96
CA LEU A 13 -16.30 0.36 6.98
C LEU A 13 -14.79 0.67 6.89
N ARG A 14 -14.42 1.64 6.04
CA ARG A 14 -13.04 2.05 5.75
C ARG A 14 -12.19 0.98 5.06
N ASN A 15 -12.83 0.03 4.36
CA ASN A 15 -12.14 -1.03 3.64
C ASN A 15 -12.26 -0.86 2.12
N THR A 16 -11.21 -1.24 1.41
CA THR A 16 -11.21 -1.56 -0.03
C THR A 16 -11.82 -2.95 -0.22
N SER A 17 -12.65 -3.12 -1.26
CA SER A 17 -13.17 -4.44 -1.61
C SER A 17 -12.09 -5.30 -2.25
N ALA A 18 -11.76 -6.43 -1.64
CA ALA A 18 -10.87 -7.45 -2.18
C ALA A 18 -11.40 -8.84 -1.82
N ASN A 19 -11.15 -9.83 -2.69
CA ASN A 19 -11.43 -11.23 -2.38
C ASN A 19 -10.26 -11.88 -1.63
N HIS A 20 -10.43 -13.12 -1.18
CA HIS A 20 -9.46 -13.84 -0.36
C HIS A 20 -8.13 -14.16 -1.07
N HIS A 21 -8.00 -13.91 -2.37
CA HIS A 21 -6.73 -14.06 -3.08
C HIS A 21 -5.77 -12.89 -2.85
N TRP A 22 -6.17 -11.86 -2.08
CA TRP A 22 -5.39 -10.65 -1.88
C TRP A 22 -5.28 -10.25 -0.41
N HIS A 23 -4.06 -9.98 0.04
CA HIS A 23 -3.79 -9.19 1.23
C HIS A 23 -3.78 -7.70 0.85
N VAL A 24 -4.70 -6.92 1.42
CA VAL A 24 -4.77 -5.47 1.20
C VAL A 24 -3.88 -4.75 2.22
N LEU A 25 -2.90 -4.01 1.73
CA LEU A 25 -2.06 -3.14 2.54
C LEU A 25 -2.46 -1.68 2.35
N TYR A 26 -2.82 -1.07 3.47
CA TYR A 26 -3.10 0.35 3.57
C TYR A 26 -1.83 1.12 3.98
N PRO A 27 -1.79 2.45 3.80
CA PRO A 27 -0.78 3.30 4.40
C PRO A 27 -0.73 3.07 5.91
N SER A 28 0.45 3.16 6.51
CA SER A 28 0.65 2.80 7.93
C SER A 28 -0.17 3.67 8.89
N LEU A 29 -0.60 4.85 8.43
CA LEU A 29 -1.44 5.78 9.19
C LEU A 29 -2.94 5.55 9.02
N HIS A 30 -3.36 4.60 8.18
CA HIS A 30 -4.78 4.40 7.82
C HIS A 30 -5.70 4.23 9.04
N TYR A 31 -5.29 3.43 10.04
CA TYR A 31 -6.12 3.21 11.24
C TYR A 31 -5.86 4.24 12.36
N THR A 32 -4.70 4.90 12.37
CA THR A 32 -4.31 5.84 13.43
C THR A 32 -4.69 7.28 13.11
N GLN A 33 -4.90 7.63 11.84
CA GLN A 33 -5.30 8.95 11.37
C GLN A 33 -6.54 8.87 10.46
N PRO A 34 -7.72 8.52 11.02
CA PRO A 34 -8.90 8.24 10.22
C PRO A 34 -9.44 9.42 9.41
N GLN A 35 -9.12 10.64 9.82
CA GLN A 35 -9.46 11.88 9.11
C GLN A 35 -8.67 12.07 7.80
N HIS A 36 -7.54 11.36 7.63
CA HIS A 36 -6.78 11.41 6.39
C HIS A 36 -7.34 10.40 5.39
N LYS A 37 -7.63 10.89 4.18
CA LYS A 37 -8.10 10.04 3.09
C LYS A 37 -6.98 9.06 2.71
N THR A 38 -7.32 7.78 2.58
CA THR A 38 -6.44 6.79 1.96
C THR A 38 -6.42 7.00 0.46
N ARG A 39 -5.25 7.27 -0.11
CA ARG A 39 -5.10 7.54 -1.54
C ARG A 39 -4.25 6.52 -2.29
N ALA A 40 -3.56 5.65 -1.58
CA ALA A 40 -2.81 4.54 -2.15
C ALA A 40 -3.07 3.26 -1.34
N VAL A 41 -3.24 2.12 -2.02
CA VAL A 41 -3.25 0.78 -1.42
C VAL A 41 -2.44 -0.17 -2.27
N THR A 42 -1.83 -1.16 -1.64
CA THR A 42 -1.11 -2.23 -2.35
C THR A 42 -1.75 -3.56 -2.01
N LEU A 43 -2.13 -4.33 -3.02
CA LEU A 43 -2.62 -5.68 -2.86
C LEU A 43 -1.48 -6.65 -3.14
N ILE A 44 -1.28 -7.62 -2.26
CA ILE A 44 -0.31 -8.70 -2.41
C ILE A 44 -1.07 -10.01 -2.56
N SER A 45 -0.69 -10.81 -3.55
CA SER A 45 -1.28 -12.13 -3.77
C SER A 45 -1.14 -12.98 -2.51
N ALA A 46 -2.23 -13.62 -2.08
CA ALA A 46 -2.22 -14.57 -0.97
C ALA A 46 -1.42 -15.85 -1.27
N SER A 47 -1.04 -16.08 -2.54
CA SER A 47 -0.13 -17.15 -2.93
C SER A 47 1.34 -16.85 -2.63
N LEU A 48 1.68 -15.58 -2.34
CA LEU A 48 3.04 -15.18 -2.01
C LEU A 48 3.33 -15.51 -0.54
N ASP A 49 4.46 -16.17 -0.26
CA ASP A 49 4.87 -16.50 1.11
C ASP A 49 4.90 -15.22 1.96
N THR A 50 4.13 -15.21 3.04
CA THR A 50 4.03 -14.06 3.96
C THR A 50 5.35 -13.75 4.68
N ASN A 51 6.32 -14.67 4.68
CA ASN A 51 7.67 -14.42 5.18
C ASN A 51 8.59 -13.74 4.15
N SER A 52 8.19 -13.73 2.88
CA SER A 52 8.96 -13.15 1.78
C SER A 52 8.69 -11.66 1.56
N TRP A 53 7.81 -11.05 2.36
CA TRP A 53 7.52 -9.63 2.26
C TRP A 53 7.15 -9.01 3.60
N LYS A 54 7.36 -7.71 3.72
CA LYS A 54 6.90 -6.91 4.87
C LYS A 54 6.51 -5.51 4.42
N GLN A 55 5.54 -4.92 5.11
CA GLN A 55 5.28 -3.50 5.01
C GLN A 55 6.34 -2.73 5.81
N ILE A 56 6.85 -1.64 5.24
CA ILE A 56 7.70 -0.69 5.97
C ILE A 56 6.82 0.48 6.41
N SER A 57 6.87 0.82 7.71
CA SER A 57 6.10 1.93 8.26
C SER A 57 6.59 3.26 7.70
N PHE A 58 5.66 4.11 7.28
CA PHE A 58 5.96 5.45 6.77
C PHE A 58 4.95 6.47 7.27
N PRO A 59 5.38 7.68 7.69
CA PRO A 59 4.49 8.69 8.26
C PRO A 59 3.75 9.49 7.18
N SER A 60 3.07 8.82 6.25
CA SER A 60 2.16 9.45 5.28
C SER A 60 0.99 8.54 4.92
N SER A 61 -0.18 9.15 4.70
CA SER A 61 -1.40 8.47 4.21
C SER A 61 -1.46 8.31 2.69
N ASP A 62 -0.44 8.83 2.00
CA ASP A 62 -0.30 8.79 0.54
C ASP A 62 0.74 7.75 0.08
N VAL A 63 1.40 7.07 1.01
CA VAL A 63 2.51 6.16 0.71
C VAL A 63 2.28 4.78 1.32
N VAL A 64 2.44 3.74 0.50
CA VAL A 64 2.54 2.34 0.94
C VAL A 64 3.90 1.81 0.51
N ILE A 65 4.72 1.40 1.48
CA ILE A 65 6.04 0.83 1.22
C ILE A 65 6.01 -0.66 1.56
N ILE A 66 6.49 -1.47 0.63
CA ILE A 66 6.70 -2.89 0.85
C ILE A 66 8.13 -3.27 0.52
N GLN A 67 8.69 -4.21 1.25
CA GLN A 67 9.96 -4.83 0.94
C GLN A 67 9.74 -6.32 0.74
N LEU A 68 10.10 -6.79 -0.46
CA LEU A 68 10.21 -8.18 -0.81
C LEU A 68 11.62 -8.65 -0.46
N SER A 69 11.73 -9.89 0.01
CA SER A 69 12.99 -10.55 0.34
C SER A 69 13.01 -11.90 -0.36
N GLY A 70 14.11 -12.17 -1.08
CA GLY A 70 14.30 -13.43 -1.77
C GLY A 70 15.77 -13.78 -2.00
N PRO A 71 16.06 -14.86 -2.74
CA PRO A 71 17.43 -15.32 -2.99
C PRO A 71 18.35 -14.29 -3.66
N TYR A 72 17.76 -13.32 -4.36
CA TYR A 72 18.47 -12.27 -5.09
C TYR A 72 18.57 -10.96 -4.31
N GLY A 73 18.26 -10.98 -3.01
CA GLY A 73 18.29 -9.81 -2.13
C GLY A 73 16.91 -9.21 -1.91
N ASN A 74 16.92 -7.93 -1.48
CA ASN A 74 15.71 -7.20 -1.13
C ASN A 74 15.28 -6.27 -2.28
N CYS A 75 13.99 -6.28 -2.60
CA CYS A 75 13.37 -5.34 -3.51
C CYS A 75 12.34 -4.51 -2.75
N THR A 76 12.55 -3.19 -2.68
CA THR A 76 11.61 -2.27 -2.01
C THR A 76 10.80 -1.52 -3.04
N ILE A 77 9.46 -1.59 -2.90
CA ILE A 77 8.51 -0.94 -3.80
C ILE A 77 7.80 0.16 -3.02
N PHE A 78 7.76 1.35 -3.61
CA PHE A 78 7.08 2.52 -3.08
C PHE A 78 5.84 2.80 -3.94
N ASN A 79 4.65 2.59 -3.39
CA ASN A 79 3.41 3.05 -3.99
C ASN A 79 3.10 4.43 -3.42
N ILE A 80 3.35 5.48 -4.20
CA ILE A 80 3.22 6.87 -3.79
C ILE A 80 2.09 7.49 -4.60
N TYR A 81 1.09 8.02 -3.91
CA TYR A 81 0.12 8.93 -4.50
C TYR A 81 0.73 10.34 -4.58
N ASN A 82 0.66 10.94 -5.77
CA ASN A 82 1.02 12.33 -6.00
C ASN A 82 -0.26 13.15 -6.14
N ASP A 83 -0.36 14.27 -5.44
CA ASP A 83 -1.52 15.16 -5.51
C ASP A 83 -1.60 15.95 -6.82
N CYS A 84 -0.57 15.87 -7.66
CA CYS A 84 -0.46 16.51 -8.98
C CYS A 84 -0.65 18.04 -8.96
N ASN A 85 -0.64 18.67 -7.77
CA ASN A 85 -0.82 20.11 -7.59
C ASN A 85 0.51 20.85 -7.44
N SER A 86 1.61 20.10 -7.34
CA SER A 86 2.96 20.62 -7.24
C SER A 86 3.80 20.09 -8.41
N SER A 87 4.31 20.98 -9.25
CA SER A 87 5.20 20.64 -10.38
C SER A 87 6.61 20.21 -9.93
N SER A 88 6.82 20.08 -8.62
CA SER A 88 8.08 19.74 -7.96
C SER A 88 8.04 18.33 -7.36
N THR A 89 7.28 17.42 -7.98
CA THR A 89 7.34 16.00 -7.61
C THR A 89 8.44 15.32 -8.44
N LEU A 90 9.54 15.01 -7.74
CA LEU A 90 10.88 14.56 -8.16
C LEU A 90 11.83 15.67 -8.65
#